data_AF-A0AAV9W6T5-F1
#
_entry.id   AF-A0AAV9W6T5-F1
#
_cell.length_a   1.000
_cell.length_b   1.000
_cell.length_c   1.000
_cell.angle_alpha   90.00
_cell.angle_beta   90.00
_cell.angle_gamma   90.00
#
_symmetry.space_group_name_H-M   'P 1'
#
loop_
_entity.id
_entity.type
_entity.pdbx_description
1 polymer ?
#
loop_
_entity_poly.entity_id
_entity_poly.type
_entity_poly.pdbx_seq_one_letter_code
_entity_poly.pdbx_strand_id
1 'polypeptide(L)'
;MSLPSAYYFIMGSYRNYQYSIGRSPFEDHSLNPKSIWLLRPSAEGFTPWLLTKTVRGYVFTIKEAPTGGQGDSVVAILDQNRTPVIEWIVEPVPGEQDRYRVRNANYYYWTVDDTDSQNGRKIILRREGEGSQIFNIFRAYRDFSEEEEKYSQRTDSKEGRPYNPEKPDEDGRQSFFGYGKREKKFCS
;
A
#
# COMPACT_ATOMS: atom_id res chain seq x y z
N MET A 1 0.20 12.83 22.69
CA MET A 1 1.47 13.09 21.97
C MET A 1 1.15 13.40 20.51
N SER A 2 1.95 14.21 19.82
CA SER A 2 1.77 14.48 18.38
C SER A 2 2.67 13.57 17.55
N LEU A 3 2.15 13.02 16.45
CA LEU A 3 2.96 12.24 15.50
C LEU A 3 3.95 13.17 14.76
N PRO A 4 5.23 12.81 14.59
CA PRO A 4 6.14 13.55 13.72
C PRO A 4 5.77 13.39 12.23
N SER A 5 6.26 14.30 11.38
CA SER A 5 6.16 14.11 9.93
C SER A 5 7.02 12.92 9.51
N ALA A 6 6.42 11.86 8.99
CA ALA A 6 7.10 10.64 8.58
C ALA A 6 6.19 9.74 7.73
N TYR A 7 6.74 8.61 7.29
CA TYR A 7 5.95 7.52 6.72
C TYR A 7 5.34 6.65 7.82
N TYR A 8 4.11 6.20 7.59
CA TYR A 8 3.31 5.40 8.50
C TYR A 8 2.54 4.31 7.75
N PHE A 9 2.21 3.24 8.45
CA PHE A 9 1.15 2.32 8.05
C PHE A 9 -0.10 2.61 8.88
N ILE A 10 -1.24 2.66 8.22
CA ILE A 10 -2.54 2.88 8.86
C ILE A 10 -3.35 1.61 8.74
N MET A 11 -3.81 1.11 9.88
CA MET A 11 -4.64 -0.09 9.98
C MET A 11 -5.99 0.29 10.56
N GLY A 12 -7.07 -0.10 9.91
CA GLY A 12 -8.42 -0.02 10.47
C GLY A 12 -8.92 -1.39 10.90
N SER A 13 -9.95 -1.41 11.75
CA SER A 13 -10.66 -2.63 12.07
C SER A 13 -12.10 -2.59 11.59
N TYR A 14 -12.59 -3.74 11.16
CA TYR A 14 -14.01 -3.97 10.96
C TYR A 14 -14.38 -5.33 11.54
N ARG A 15 -15.33 -5.34 12.49
CA ARG A 15 -15.61 -6.51 13.34
C ARG A 15 -14.30 -7.01 13.99
N ASN A 16 -13.96 -8.28 13.77
CA ASN A 16 -12.79 -8.93 14.39
C ASN A 16 -11.53 -8.89 13.50
N TYR A 17 -11.58 -8.21 12.36
CA TYR A 17 -10.47 -8.19 11.41
C TYR A 17 -9.81 -6.82 11.35
N GLN A 18 -8.49 -6.82 11.17
CA GLN A 18 -7.69 -5.62 10.93
C GLN A 18 -7.11 -5.67 9.53
N TYR A 19 -7.26 -4.57 8.80
CA TYR A 19 -6.72 -4.46 7.44
C TYR A 19 -6.08 -3.09 7.20
N SER A 20 -5.28 -3.02 6.15
CA SER A 20 -4.62 -1.78 5.74
C SER A 20 -5.64 -0.77 5.22
N ILE A 21 -5.44 0.49 5.59
CA ILE A 21 -6.14 1.62 4.98
C ILE A 21 -5.30 2.06 3.78
N GLY A 22 -5.93 2.21 2.61
CA GLY A 22 -5.19 2.58 1.41
C GLY A 22 -6.05 2.89 0.19
N ARG A 23 -5.38 2.97 -0.95
CA ARG A 23 -5.97 3.07 -2.29
C ARG A 23 -6.06 1.69 -2.92
N SER A 24 -6.99 1.50 -3.85
CA SER A 24 -7.08 0.21 -4.55
C SER A 24 -5.78 -0.07 -5.33
N PRO A 25 -5.36 -1.34 -5.45
CA PRO A 25 -4.28 -1.72 -6.36
C PRO A 25 -4.66 -1.48 -7.83
N PHE A 26 -5.94 -1.65 -8.18
CA PHE A 26 -6.46 -1.50 -9.52
C PHE A 26 -7.35 -0.25 -9.60
N GLU A 27 -6.79 0.84 -10.12
CA GLU A 27 -7.49 2.11 -10.30
C GLU A 27 -7.44 2.50 -11.78
N ASP A 28 -8.48 3.20 -12.23
CA ASP A 28 -8.46 3.79 -13.57
C ASP A 28 -7.43 4.94 -13.65
N HIS A 29 -6.99 5.28 -14.85
CA HIS A 29 -5.97 6.32 -15.09
C HIS A 29 -6.50 7.76 -15.09
N SER A 30 -7.78 7.99 -14.77
CA SER A 30 -8.32 9.35 -14.71
C SER A 30 -7.79 10.11 -13.49
N LEU A 31 -7.77 11.44 -13.61
CA LEU A 31 -7.46 12.36 -12.50
C LEU A 31 -8.65 12.56 -11.55
N ASN A 32 -9.71 11.77 -11.68
CA ASN A 32 -10.82 11.82 -10.73
C ASN A 32 -10.32 11.40 -9.34
N PRO A 33 -10.88 11.98 -8.26
CA PRO A 33 -10.51 11.61 -6.91
C PRO A 33 -10.63 10.10 -6.68
N LYS A 34 -9.62 9.52 -6.05
CA LYS A 34 -9.58 8.08 -5.79
C LYS A 34 -10.06 7.80 -4.38
N SER A 35 -10.96 6.85 -4.22
CA SER A 35 -11.51 6.51 -2.90
C SER A 35 -10.46 5.86 -2.01
N ILE A 36 -10.53 6.16 -0.72
CA ILE A 36 -9.76 5.46 0.32
C ILE A 36 -10.59 4.30 0.87
N TRP A 37 -9.93 3.18 1.12
CA TRP A 37 -10.55 1.92 1.52
C TRP A 37 -9.84 1.32 2.73
N LEU A 38 -10.59 0.64 3.59
CA LEU A 38 -10.12 -0.50 4.34
C LEU A 38 -10.03 -1.67 3.36
N LEU A 39 -8.80 -1.95 2.92
CA LEU A 39 -8.53 -2.90 1.85
C LEU A 39 -8.82 -4.32 2.31
N ARG A 40 -9.27 -5.17 1.40
CA ARG A 40 -9.25 -6.62 1.66
C ARG A 40 -7.81 -7.08 1.81
N PRO A 41 -7.56 -8.17 2.57
CA PRO A 41 -6.24 -8.78 2.60
C PRO A 41 -5.92 -9.26 1.18
N SER A 42 -5.05 -8.53 0.50
CA SER A 42 -4.55 -8.84 -0.84
C SER A 42 -3.05 -9.11 -0.77
N ALA A 43 -2.51 -9.78 -1.77
CA ALA A 43 -1.08 -10.08 -1.84
C ALA A 43 -0.20 -8.83 -2.04
N GLU A 44 -0.78 -7.68 -2.42
CA GLU A 44 -0.09 -6.39 -2.37
C GLU A 44 -0.13 -5.85 -0.94
N GLY A 45 1.05 -5.76 -0.33
CA GLY A 45 1.23 -5.46 1.10
C GLY A 45 0.76 -4.08 1.57
N PHE A 46 1.24 -3.66 2.74
CA PHE A 46 0.85 -2.39 3.35
C PHE A 46 1.29 -1.20 2.48
N THR A 47 0.36 -0.31 2.13
CA THR A 47 0.72 0.94 1.43
C THR A 47 1.17 1.99 2.45
N PRO A 48 2.39 2.54 2.32
CA PRO A 48 2.85 3.59 3.24
C PRO A 48 2.13 4.92 2.98
N TRP A 49 1.83 5.61 4.08
CA TRP A 49 1.25 6.94 4.14
C TRP A 49 2.30 7.94 4.57
N LEU A 50 2.45 9.05 3.87
CA LEU A 50 3.22 10.20 4.37
C LEU A 50 2.29 11.11 5.16
N LEU A 51 2.54 11.26 6.45
CA LEU A 51 1.88 12.26 7.29
C LEU A 51 2.80 13.47 7.36
N THR A 52 2.31 14.63 6.92
CA THR A 52 3.02 15.90 7.03
C THR A 52 2.33 16.76 8.07
N LYS A 53 2.99 17.00 9.20
CA LYS A 53 2.48 17.85 10.27
C LYS A 53 2.43 19.31 9.82
N THR A 54 1.30 19.96 10.09
CA THR A 54 1.07 21.38 9.83
C THR A 54 0.76 22.12 11.14
N VAL A 55 0.46 23.42 11.05
CA VAL A 55 0.07 24.22 12.22
C VAL A 55 -1.28 23.78 12.79
N ARG A 56 -2.20 23.28 11.95
CA ARG A 56 -3.58 22.96 12.33
C ARG A 56 -3.84 21.45 12.48
N GLY A 57 -2.96 20.61 11.96
CA GLY A 57 -3.13 19.16 12.00
C GLY A 57 -2.10 18.46 11.12
N TYR A 58 -2.58 17.67 10.17
CA TYR A 58 -1.76 16.85 9.28
C TYR A 58 -2.37 16.79 7.88
N VAL A 59 -1.51 16.83 6.87
CA VAL A 59 -1.86 16.39 5.52
C VAL A 59 -1.47 14.92 5.38
N PHE A 60 -2.44 14.08 5.07
CA PHE A 60 -2.24 12.66 4.81
C PHE A 60 -2.04 12.45 3.31
N THR A 61 -0.95 11.81 2.92
CA THR A 61 -0.60 11.55 1.52
C THR A 61 -0.41 10.05 1.30
N ILE A 62 -1.02 9.51 0.25
CA ILE A 62 -0.89 8.09 -0.15
C ILE A 62 -0.69 7.98 -1.66
N LYS A 63 0.29 7.16 -2.09
CA LYS A 63 0.69 7.05 -3.50
C LYS A 63 0.83 8.45 -4.13
N GLU A 64 1.60 9.32 -3.45
CA GLU A 64 1.92 10.71 -3.83
C GLU A 64 0.73 11.69 -3.91
N ALA A 65 -0.47 11.26 -3.56
CA ALA A 65 -1.66 12.10 -3.60
C ALA A 65 -2.13 12.50 -2.18
N PRO A 66 -2.30 13.80 -1.88
CA PRO A 66 -2.86 14.25 -0.61
C PRO A 66 -4.35 13.89 -0.52
N THR A 67 -4.89 13.80 0.69
CA THR A 67 -6.30 13.48 0.89
C THR A 67 -7.19 14.68 1.17
N GLY A 68 -8.47 14.51 0.89
CA GLY A 68 -9.53 15.43 1.25
C GLY A 68 -10.87 14.73 1.37
N GLY A 69 -11.94 15.53 1.40
CA GLY A 69 -13.31 15.06 1.47
C GLY A 69 -14.06 15.38 0.18
N GLN A 70 -14.85 14.43 -0.32
CA GLN A 70 -15.78 14.64 -1.43
C GLN A 70 -17.12 14.00 -1.06
N GLY A 71 -18.13 14.83 -0.82
CA GLY A 71 -19.38 14.37 -0.21
C GLY A 71 -19.12 13.80 1.18
N ASP A 72 -19.56 12.56 1.40
CA ASP A 72 -19.30 11.80 2.63
C ASP A 72 -18.02 10.97 2.56
N SER A 73 -17.24 11.02 1.49
CA SER A 73 -16.14 10.08 1.26
C SER A 73 -14.78 10.73 1.51
N VAL A 74 -13.84 9.97 2.07
CA VAL A 74 -12.43 10.33 2.10
C VAL A 74 -11.78 9.88 0.78
N VAL A 75 -11.08 10.82 0.13
CA VAL A 75 -10.50 10.59 -1.20
C VAL A 75 -9.05 11.08 -1.27
N ALA A 76 -8.24 10.42 -2.09
CA ALA A 76 -6.96 10.93 -2.58
C ALA A 76 -7.20 11.84 -3.79
N ILE A 77 -6.55 13.00 -3.78
CA ILE A 77 -6.76 14.09 -4.73
C ILE A 77 -5.64 14.05 -5.77
N LEU A 78 -6.00 13.73 -7.01
CA LEU A 78 -5.08 13.73 -8.14
C LEU A 78 -5.05 15.07 -8.90
N ASP A 79 -6.12 15.87 -8.79
CA ASP A 79 -6.22 17.23 -9.34
C ASP A 79 -6.72 18.20 -8.26
N GLN A 80 -5.80 19.02 -7.74
CA GLN A 80 -6.06 19.95 -6.64
C GLN A 80 -6.95 21.14 -7.05
N ASN A 81 -7.16 21.37 -8.35
CA ASN A 81 -8.05 22.42 -8.81
C ASN A 81 -9.54 22.07 -8.63
N ARG A 82 -9.85 20.77 -8.49
CA ARG A 82 -11.23 20.26 -8.39
C ARG A 82 -11.65 19.93 -6.96
N THR A 83 -10.72 19.41 -6.17
CA THR A 83 -11.00 18.97 -4.80
C THR A 83 -9.95 19.56 -3.86
N PRO A 84 -10.35 20.29 -2.82
CA PRO A 84 -9.39 20.88 -1.89
C PRO A 84 -8.77 19.83 -0.97
N VAL A 85 -7.47 19.99 -0.71
CA VAL A 85 -6.77 19.24 0.33
C VAL A 85 -7.33 19.63 1.70
N ILE A 86 -7.52 18.65 2.58
CA ILE A 86 -7.97 18.88 3.95
C ILE A 86 -6.83 18.60 4.91
N GLU A 87 -6.68 19.49 5.89
CA GLU A 87 -5.87 19.22 7.07
C GLU A 87 -6.70 18.42 8.09
N TRP A 88 -6.17 17.27 8.47
CA TRP A 88 -6.81 16.34 9.39
C TRP A 88 -6.24 16.48 10.80
N ILE A 89 -7.10 16.36 11.78
CA ILE A 89 -6.74 16.33 13.19
C ILE A 89 -6.66 14.87 13.63
N VAL A 90 -5.55 14.51 14.25
CA VAL A 90 -5.27 13.16 14.75
C VAL A 90 -5.36 13.18 16.27
N GLU A 91 -6.34 12.44 16.81
CA GLU A 91 -6.65 12.41 18.23
C GLU A 91 -6.25 11.05 18.82
N PRO A 92 -5.37 11.00 19.83
CA PRO A 92 -5.06 9.73 20.50
C PRO A 92 -6.28 9.21 21.26
N VAL A 93 -6.49 7.90 21.23
CA VAL A 93 -7.50 7.25 22.08
C VAL A 93 -6.94 7.16 23.51
N PRO A 94 -7.63 7.70 24.53
CA PRO A 94 -7.13 7.69 25.90
C PRO A 94 -6.87 6.26 26.42
N GLY A 95 -5.68 6.04 26.99
CA GLY A 95 -5.29 4.74 27.55
C GLY A 95 -4.86 3.69 26.52
N GLU A 96 -4.88 4.01 25.23
CA GLU A 96 -4.50 3.08 24.16
C GLU A 96 -3.27 3.59 23.41
N GLN A 97 -2.27 2.72 23.24
CA GLN A 97 -1.06 3.04 22.50
C GLN A 97 -1.29 2.89 20.99
N ASP A 98 -0.76 3.82 20.20
CA ASP A 98 -0.78 3.82 18.73
C ASP A 98 -2.18 3.79 18.08
N ARG A 99 -3.24 4.02 18.88
CA ARG A 99 -4.63 4.08 18.45
C ARG A 99 -5.11 5.52 18.38
N TYR A 100 -5.64 5.89 17.23
CA TYR A 100 -6.01 7.25 16.92
C TYR A 100 -7.37 7.31 16.21
N ARG A 101 -8.05 8.44 16.40
CA ARG A 101 -9.14 8.88 15.54
C ARG A 101 -8.62 9.96 14.61
N VAL A 102 -9.14 9.99 13.38
CA VAL A 102 -8.79 11.01 12.39
C VAL A 102 -10.06 11.76 12.03
N ARG A 103 -10.04 13.10 12.11
CA ARG A 103 -11.19 13.93 11.79
C ARG A 103 -10.84 15.22 11.07
N ASN A 104 -11.81 15.85 10.44
CA ASN A 104 -11.66 17.22 9.94
C ASN A 104 -11.97 18.27 11.02
N ALA A 105 -11.83 19.55 10.66
CA ALA A 105 -12.16 20.68 11.53
C ALA A 105 -13.64 20.76 11.91
N ASN A 106 -14.53 20.14 11.13
CA ASN A 106 -15.98 20.13 11.33
C ASN A 106 -16.46 18.93 12.17
N TYR A 107 -15.56 18.23 12.87
CA TYR A 107 -15.87 17.07 13.72
C TYR A 107 -16.48 15.87 12.99
N TYR A 108 -16.16 15.72 11.70
CA TYR A 108 -16.42 14.48 10.98
C TYR A 108 -15.19 13.59 10.99
N TYR A 109 -15.37 12.37 11.47
CA TYR A 109 -14.36 11.35 11.66
C TYR A 109 -14.28 10.45 10.42
N TRP A 110 -13.07 9.99 10.11
CA TRP A 110 -12.87 8.86 9.22
C TRP A 110 -13.53 7.64 9.85
N THR A 111 -14.40 7.00 9.08
CA THR A 111 -15.19 5.84 9.49
C THR A 111 -15.11 4.78 8.42
N VAL A 112 -14.92 3.54 8.83
CA VAL A 112 -15.05 2.39 7.93
C VAL A 112 -16.53 2.17 7.61
N ASP A 113 -16.90 2.20 6.33
CA ASP A 113 -18.26 1.94 5.88
C ASP A 113 -18.68 0.47 6.06
N ASP A 114 -19.97 0.25 6.30
CA ASP A 114 -20.56 -1.07 6.46
C ASP A 114 -20.80 -1.76 5.12
N THR A 115 -20.76 -1.01 4.01
CA THR A 115 -20.87 -1.55 2.65
C THR A 115 -19.55 -2.18 2.23
N ASP A 116 -19.60 -3.47 1.89
CA ASP A 116 -18.46 -4.20 1.36
C ASP A 116 -18.44 -4.16 -0.16
N SER A 117 -17.27 -3.99 -0.75
CA SER A 117 -17.07 -3.93 -2.20
C SER A 117 -15.91 -4.85 -2.63
N GLN A 118 -15.64 -4.91 -3.93
CA GLN A 118 -14.47 -5.64 -4.45
C GLN A 118 -13.14 -5.13 -3.88
N ASN A 119 -13.02 -3.83 -3.62
CA ASN A 119 -11.81 -3.20 -3.08
C ASN A 119 -11.74 -3.29 -1.54
N GLY A 120 -12.82 -3.73 -0.89
CA GLY A 120 -13.01 -3.68 0.55
C GLY A 120 -14.05 -2.64 0.94
N ARG A 121 -13.86 -2.01 2.10
CA ARG A 121 -14.85 -1.10 2.72
C ARG A 121 -14.40 0.34 2.60
N LYS A 122 -15.26 1.23 2.15
CA LYS A 122 -14.86 2.62 1.90
C LYS A 122 -14.57 3.35 3.21
N ILE A 123 -13.66 4.31 3.20
CA ILE A 123 -13.49 5.26 4.30
C ILE A 123 -14.34 6.48 4.01
N ILE A 124 -15.30 6.73 4.90
CA ILE A 124 -16.28 7.79 4.81
C ILE A 124 -16.17 8.73 6.02
N LEU A 125 -16.90 9.84 5.98
CA LEU A 125 -16.94 10.89 6.98
C LEU A 125 -18.25 10.80 7.75
N ARG A 126 -18.16 10.54 9.06
CA ARG A 126 -19.32 10.42 9.94
C ARG A 126 -19.15 11.20 11.24
N ARG A 127 -20.23 11.37 12.00
CA ARG A 127 -20.13 11.98 13.34
C ARG A 127 -19.52 10.98 14.32
N GLU A 128 -19.03 11.48 15.44
CA GLU A 128 -18.45 10.65 16.50
C GLU A 128 -19.39 9.49 16.90
N GLY A 129 -18.82 8.29 17.07
CA GLY A 129 -19.55 7.11 17.54
C GLY A 129 -20.28 6.32 16.46
N GLU A 130 -20.34 6.82 15.23
CA GLU A 130 -20.91 6.11 14.08
C GLU A 130 -19.87 5.20 13.42
N GLY A 131 -20.03 3.88 13.55
CA GLY A 131 -19.17 2.88 12.92
C GLY A 131 -17.78 2.76 13.54
N SER A 132 -16.87 2.09 12.83
CA SER A 132 -15.48 1.93 13.29
C SER A 132 -14.63 3.15 12.92
N GLN A 133 -14.13 3.86 13.93
CA GLN A 133 -13.43 5.16 13.79
C GLN A 133 -12.02 5.16 14.38
N ILE A 134 -11.55 4.01 14.87
CA ILE A 134 -10.26 3.90 15.54
C ILE A 134 -9.29 3.18 14.61
N PHE A 135 -8.16 3.83 14.36
CA PHE A 135 -7.11 3.34 13.49
C PHE A 135 -5.83 3.15 14.28
N ASN A 136 -5.08 2.09 13.97
CA ASN A 136 -3.71 1.98 14.44
C ASN A 136 -2.79 2.67 13.45
N ILE A 137 -1.92 3.57 13.92
CA ILE A 137 -0.99 4.32 13.07
C ILE A 137 0.44 4.03 13.52
N PHE A 138 1.15 3.21 12.75
CA PHE A 138 2.50 2.73 13.07
C PHE A 138 3.53 3.43 12.20
N ARG A 139 4.62 3.93 12.79
CA ARG A 139 5.69 4.55 12.01
C ARG A 139 6.36 3.50 11.13
N ALA A 140 6.46 3.76 9.82
CA ALA A 140 7.28 2.96 8.94
C ALA A 140 8.75 3.36 9.16
N TYR A 141 9.55 2.46 9.72
CA TYR A 141 11.00 2.63 9.77
C TYR A 141 11.53 2.42 8.35
N ARG A 142 12.20 3.43 7.81
CA ARG A 142 12.57 3.54 6.40
C ARG A 142 13.84 2.72 6.14
N ASP A 143 13.72 1.39 6.13
CA ASP A 143 14.73 0.46 5.58
C ASP A 143 14.23 -0.24 4.30
N PHE A 144 13.18 0.28 3.65
CA PHE A 144 12.63 -0.31 2.42
C PHE A 144 13.32 0.19 1.13
N SER A 145 14.22 1.17 1.20
CA SER A 145 14.95 1.64 0.02
C SER A 145 16.12 0.74 -0.37
N GLU A 146 16.67 -0.06 0.55
CA GLU A 146 17.83 -0.92 0.24
C GLU A 146 17.42 -2.32 -0.28
N GLU A 147 16.22 -2.81 0.05
CA GLU A 147 15.77 -4.13 -0.41
C GLU A 147 15.27 -4.14 -1.87
N GLU A 148 14.65 -3.06 -2.34
CA GLU A 148 14.16 -2.99 -3.73
C GLU A 148 15.32 -2.95 -4.74
N GLU A 149 16.44 -2.31 -4.41
CA GLU A 149 17.68 -2.34 -5.22
C GLU A 149 18.33 -3.74 -5.25
N LYS A 150 18.22 -4.50 -4.15
CA LYS A 150 18.80 -5.84 -4.04
C LYS A 150 18.11 -6.87 -4.93
N TYR A 151 16.83 -6.65 -5.24
CA TYR A 151 16.04 -7.53 -6.11
C TYR A 151 15.84 -7.01 -7.54
N SER A 152 16.02 -5.71 -7.80
CA SER A 152 15.93 -5.13 -9.14
C SER A 152 17.25 -5.19 -9.94
N GLN A 153 18.40 -5.43 -9.30
CA GLN A 153 19.70 -5.52 -9.99
C GLN A 153 20.03 -6.91 -10.57
N ARG A 154 19.09 -7.86 -10.60
CA ARG A 154 19.36 -9.23 -11.10
C ARG A 154 18.80 -9.53 -12.49
N THR A 155 18.74 -8.56 -13.39
CA THR A 155 18.71 -8.80 -14.83
C THR A 155 19.18 -7.53 -15.55
N ASP A 156 20.49 -7.39 -15.75
CA ASP A 156 21.05 -7.20 -17.09
C ASP A 156 22.55 -6.85 -17.06
N SER A 157 23.34 -7.86 -17.46
CA SER A 157 24.39 -7.77 -18.47
C SER A 157 25.86 -7.52 -18.06
N LYS A 158 26.70 -8.42 -18.63
CA LYS A 158 28.12 -8.29 -19.08
C LYS A 158 29.26 -8.58 -18.09
N GLU A 159 29.73 -9.83 -18.14
CA GLU A 159 31.17 -10.07 -18.33
C GLU A 159 31.38 -10.68 -19.71
N GLY A 160 32.07 -9.92 -20.57
CA GLY A 160 32.45 -10.36 -21.91
C GLY A 160 33.57 -11.39 -21.85
N ARG A 161 33.40 -12.48 -22.61
CA ARG A 161 34.52 -13.29 -23.09
C ARG A 161 34.42 -13.37 -24.61
N PRO A 162 35.47 -12.99 -25.35
CA PRO A 162 35.48 -13.18 -26.80
C PRO A 162 35.53 -14.68 -27.11
N TYR A 163 34.61 -15.12 -27.96
CA TYR A 163 34.55 -16.47 -28.48
C TYR A 163 35.72 -16.69 -29.46
N ASN A 164 36.56 -17.70 -29.18
CA ASN A 164 37.65 -18.12 -30.05
C ASN A 164 37.37 -19.56 -30.53
N PRO A 165 37.13 -19.80 -31.83
CA PRO A 165 36.83 -21.13 -32.33
C PRO A 165 38.08 -21.75 -32.94
N GLU A 166 38.89 -22.47 -32.15
CA GLU A 166 39.87 -23.38 -32.74
C GLU A 166 40.38 -24.46 -31.76
N LYS A 167 40.18 -25.70 -32.20
CA LYS A 167 40.80 -26.99 -31.84
C LYS A 167 40.12 -27.94 -30.83
N PRO A 168 40.00 -29.24 -31.21
CA PRO A 168 39.44 -30.32 -30.40
C PRO A 168 40.55 -31.11 -29.69
N ASP A 169 40.25 -31.63 -28.49
CA ASP A 169 40.95 -32.76 -27.85
C ASP A 169 39.90 -33.38 -26.90
N GLU A 170 39.20 -34.43 -27.31
CA GLU A 170 39.54 -35.86 -27.13
C GLU A 170 39.86 -36.30 -25.68
N ASP A 171 39.02 -37.26 -25.26
CA ASP A 171 39.20 -38.32 -24.29
C ASP A 171 39.21 -38.07 -22.77
N GLY A 172 38.27 -38.77 -22.12
CA GLY A 172 38.60 -39.44 -20.86
C GLY A 172 37.47 -39.74 -19.87
N ARG A 173 36.52 -40.65 -20.22
CA ARG A 173 35.84 -41.64 -19.33
C ARG A 173 35.03 -41.11 -18.11
N GLN A 174 33.88 -41.63 -17.68
CA GLN A 174 33.04 -42.79 -17.97
C GLN A 174 31.74 -42.64 -17.13
N SER A 175 30.59 -43.05 -17.69
CA SER A 175 29.53 -43.86 -17.06
C SER A 175 28.69 -43.31 -15.86
N PHE A 176 27.37 -43.49 -15.71
CA PHE A 176 26.29 -44.13 -16.50
C PHE A 176 24.93 -43.86 -15.77
N PHE A 177 23.81 -43.93 -16.50
CA PHE A 177 22.37 -43.93 -16.08
C PHE A 177 21.72 -42.60 -15.63
N GLY A 178 20.55 -42.18 -16.12
CA GLY A 178 19.64 -42.77 -17.11
C GLY A 178 18.18 -42.33 -16.90
N TYR A 179 17.63 -41.60 -17.89
CA TYR A 179 16.22 -41.49 -18.33
C TYR A 179 15.10 -40.95 -17.42
N GLY A 180 14.32 -40.02 -17.99
CA GLY A 180 13.00 -39.65 -17.43
C GLY A 180 12.19 -38.55 -18.11
N LYS A 181 12.33 -38.27 -19.42
CA LYS A 181 11.36 -37.43 -20.15
C LYS A 181 10.00 -38.14 -20.20
N ARG A 182 8.95 -37.51 -19.69
CA ARG A 182 7.56 -37.83 -20.05
C ARG A 182 6.91 -36.61 -20.67
N GLU A 183 6.89 -36.60 -22.00
CA GLU A 183 5.88 -35.88 -22.76
C GLU A 183 4.51 -36.55 -22.52
N LYS A 184 3.47 -35.76 -22.25
CA LYS A 184 2.09 -36.22 -22.39
C LYS A 184 1.46 -35.45 -23.54
N LYS A 185 1.15 -36.19 -24.60
CA LYS A 185 0.31 -35.79 -25.73
C LYS A 185 -1.13 -35.60 -25.25
N PHE A 186 -1.77 -34.56 -25.79
CA PHE A 186 -3.21 -34.41 -25.84
C PHE A 186 -3.80 -35.39 -26.87
N CYS A 187 -4.97 -35.96 -26.56
CA CYS A 187 -5.90 -36.44 -27.57
C CYS A 187 -7.32 -35.94 -27.25
N SER A 188 -8.00 -35.64 -28.35
CA SER A 188 -9.43 -35.45 -28.64
C SER A 188 -10.40 -36.38 -27.93
#